data_AF-A0A813LHU3-F1
#
_entry.id   AF-A0A813LHU3-F1
#
_cell.length_a   1.000
_cell.length_b   1.000
_cell.length_c   1.000
_cell.angle_alpha   90.00
_cell.angle_beta   90.00
_cell.angle_gamma   90.00
#
_symmetry.space_group_name_H-M   'P 1'
#
loop_
_entity.id
_entity.type
_entity.pdbx_description
1 polymer ?
#
loop_
_entity_poly.entity_id
_entity_poly.type
_entity_poly.pdbx_seq_one_letter_code
_entity_poly.pdbx_strand_id
1 'polypeptide(L)'
;KSKGGGQGYTRTWAPRNDNNNNSPGSASSTPSSSPAKDKASSPVAAPMEIPGIPWPLLPCELSLVESLRALAEAVSVDEREKAVLCVLRAHPFIEVKGRPGGGVGDVNFGNEALGSAQEEHFRLNLGAFRRWLKDDEGRPFARGAGGPSDDGLYTLSAVLRRCMPRGLSLFTFAAASETGQDGKAVVVRGFRKFTGLTATDEDEESAATDRCDDFYFAPKASAEFFAVTTKSNGENGKFTVRTVRGEPVLFAGSKNTCLAWHANADVTELHPPGADPTIPGPMIAEKMQRFWRAWDSKMRQAFLERVDGNGWTLMLEHNSAHHEHVFPIKEDFVEFVAVLDLEGLPVAQKEAFAFFDEFGLPRVQCEAGLAMDLLPSRLEVERAATDKEGAVLYLEDARGAPVALVKVKSDFYVKARRTRQMFWNTIVDPLLRGAYSDKKTPDSGKSDPDWGGAEKRLRQGMKELQHVGGCDMHWQEWAEVAVGFIRWFKAEFDALDEVKRKVLVLKARDKFGTVYRDYCRQANLPGGDN
;
A
#
# COMPACT_ATOMS: atom_id res chain seq x y z
N LYS A 1 -15.02 40.67 33.76
CA LYS A 1 -14.55 41.16 32.44
C LYS A 1 -13.17 40.56 32.15
N SER A 2 -13.11 39.31 31.71
CA SER A 2 -11.89 38.64 31.25
C SER A 2 -11.87 38.65 29.73
N LYS A 3 -10.80 39.18 29.14
CA LYS A 3 -10.57 39.17 27.69
C LYS A 3 -9.91 37.85 27.31
N GLY A 4 -10.61 37.05 26.51
CA GLY A 4 -10.04 35.88 25.84
C GLY A 4 -9.20 36.32 24.64
N GLY A 5 -7.93 35.92 24.63
CA GLY A 5 -7.06 36.03 23.46
C GLY A 5 -7.20 34.76 22.61
N GLY A 6 -7.90 34.86 21.48
CA GLY A 6 -7.89 33.83 20.47
C GLY A 6 -6.60 33.91 19.65
N GLN A 7 -5.74 32.91 19.77
CA GLN A 7 -4.63 32.70 18.83
C GLN A 7 -5.21 32.12 17.53
N GLY A 8 -5.23 32.94 16.48
CA GLY A 8 -5.54 32.48 15.13
C GLY A 8 -4.39 31.67 14.58
N TYR A 9 -4.60 30.37 14.36
CA TYR A 9 -3.70 29.54 13.57
C TYR A 9 -3.90 29.83 12.08
N THR A 10 -2.94 30.52 11.47
CA THR A 10 -2.80 30.60 10.02
C THR A 10 -2.31 29.25 9.48
N ARG A 11 -3.13 28.55 8.69
CA ARG A 11 -2.72 27.37 7.92
C ARG A 11 -1.73 27.79 6.82
N THR A 12 -0.44 27.63 7.07
CA THR A 12 0.57 27.61 6.02
C THR A 12 0.68 26.19 5.48
N TRP A 13 0.19 25.98 4.26
CA TRP A 13 0.49 24.77 3.49
C TRP A 13 1.98 24.81 3.14
N ALA A 14 2.82 24.11 3.90
CA ALA A 14 4.17 23.82 3.46
C ALA A 14 4.07 22.86 2.25
N PRO A 15 4.62 23.19 1.08
CA PRO A 15 4.63 22.27 -0.04
C PRO A 15 5.40 21.01 0.38
N ARG A 16 4.80 19.83 0.15
CA ARG A 16 5.52 18.56 0.27
C ARG A 16 6.75 18.63 -0.62
N ASN A 17 7.91 18.48 0.01
CA ASN A 17 9.16 18.23 -0.69
C ASN A 17 9.22 16.74 -1.06
N ASP A 18 8.23 16.28 -1.83
CA ASP A 18 8.33 15.04 -2.58
C ASP A 18 9.27 15.34 -3.73
N ASN A 19 10.57 15.31 -3.44
CA ASN A 19 11.63 15.51 -4.42
C ASN A 19 11.76 14.24 -5.28
N ASN A 20 10.66 13.87 -5.93
CA ASN A 20 10.61 12.95 -7.05
C ASN A 20 10.72 13.80 -8.32
N ASN A 21 11.91 14.38 -8.50
CA ASN A 21 12.27 15.16 -9.67
C ASN A 21 12.38 14.21 -10.88
N ASN A 22 11.24 13.85 -11.46
CA ASN A 22 11.16 13.35 -12.83
C ASN A 22 11.12 14.58 -13.74
N SER A 23 12.28 15.18 -13.98
CA SER A 23 12.44 16.12 -15.09
C SER A 23 12.19 15.37 -16.40
N PRO A 24 11.26 15.80 -17.26
CA PRO A 24 11.14 15.23 -18.59
C PRO A 24 12.31 15.76 -19.43
N GLY A 25 13.29 14.91 -19.68
CA GLY A 25 14.29 15.18 -20.73
C GLY A 25 13.60 15.18 -22.08
N SER A 26 13.29 16.37 -22.61
CA SER A 26 12.78 16.55 -23.96
C SER A 26 13.91 16.39 -24.98
N ALA A 27 14.16 15.16 -25.41
CA ALA A 27 14.87 14.91 -26.67
C ALA A 27 13.81 14.58 -27.73
N SER A 28 13.57 15.51 -28.65
CA SER A 28 12.77 15.26 -29.84
C SER A 28 13.56 14.36 -30.80
N SER A 29 13.35 13.06 -30.72
CA SER A 29 13.72 12.14 -31.79
C SER A 29 12.49 11.90 -32.68
N THR A 30 12.60 12.33 -33.93
CA THR A 30 11.73 11.92 -35.02
C THR A 30 11.71 10.39 -35.12
N PRO A 31 10.56 9.72 -35.29
CA PRO A 31 10.52 8.28 -35.39
C PRO A 31 11.02 7.85 -36.78
N SER A 32 12.28 7.42 -36.86
CA SER A 32 12.73 6.61 -38.00
C SER A 32 12.24 5.20 -37.78
N SER A 33 11.36 4.71 -38.66
CA SER A 33 10.97 3.30 -38.76
C SER A 33 12.20 2.47 -39.16
N SER A 34 13.01 2.07 -38.18
CA SER A 34 14.06 1.07 -38.36
C SER A 34 13.62 -0.21 -37.67
N PRO A 35 13.80 -1.39 -38.30
CA PRO A 35 13.44 -2.66 -37.71
C PRO A 35 14.17 -2.84 -36.38
N ALA A 36 13.45 -3.35 -35.37
CA ALA A 36 13.99 -3.63 -34.05
C ALA A 36 15.26 -4.48 -34.19
N LYS A 37 16.43 -3.85 -34.00
CA LYS A 37 17.66 -4.61 -33.81
C LYS A 37 17.49 -5.34 -32.49
N ASP A 38 17.40 -6.66 -32.54
CA ASP A 38 17.54 -7.54 -31.39
C ASP A 38 18.83 -7.16 -30.67
N LYS A 39 18.71 -6.31 -29.64
CA LYS A 39 19.80 -6.04 -28.72
C LYS A 39 20.03 -7.36 -28.00
N ALA A 40 21.05 -8.09 -28.44
CA ALA A 40 21.56 -9.27 -27.76
C ALA A 40 21.51 -9.00 -26.25
N SER A 41 20.65 -9.76 -25.56
CA SER A 41 20.44 -9.59 -24.14
C SER A 41 21.77 -9.85 -23.45
N SER A 42 22.39 -8.81 -22.89
CA SER A 42 23.48 -9.02 -21.96
C SER A 42 23.02 -10.02 -20.90
N PRO A 43 23.83 -11.05 -20.58
CA PRO A 43 23.43 -12.07 -19.61
C PRO A 43 23.04 -11.39 -18.31
N VAL A 44 21.85 -11.69 -17.81
CA VAL A 44 21.39 -11.21 -16.51
C VAL A 44 22.36 -11.76 -15.48
N ALA A 45 22.96 -10.88 -14.66
CA ALA A 45 23.85 -11.31 -13.60
C ALA A 45 23.11 -12.31 -12.71
N ALA A 46 23.64 -13.52 -12.58
CA ALA A 46 23.04 -14.54 -11.75
C ALA A 46 23.21 -14.15 -10.27
N PRO A 47 22.16 -14.27 -9.46
CA PRO A 47 22.29 -14.15 -8.01
C PRO A 47 23.27 -15.19 -7.45
N MET A 48 23.86 -14.91 -6.29
CA MET A 48 24.84 -15.81 -5.66
C MET A 48 24.16 -16.78 -4.70
N GLU A 49 24.48 -18.07 -4.81
CA GLU A 49 24.09 -19.10 -3.84
C GLU A 49 25.14 -19.19 -2.72
N ILE A 50 24.68 -19.18 -1.47
CA ILE A 50 25.56 -19.25 -0.29
C ILE A 50 25.19 -20.52 0.52
N PRO A 51 26.16 -21.41 0.83
CA PRO A 51 25.89 -22.58 1.64
C PRO A 51 25.22 -22.24 2.98
N GLY A 52 24.12 -22.92 3.29
CA GLY A 52 23.31 -22.70 4.50
C GLY A 52 22.22 -21.63 4.37
N ILE A 53 22.17 -20.89 3.25
CA ILE A 53 21.11 -19.92 2.97
C ILE A 53 20.29 -20.47 1.79
N PRO A 54 19.01 -20.81 1.99
CA PRO A 54 18.23 -21.51 0.96
C PRO A 54 17.69 -20.56 -0.13
N TRP A 55 18.28 -19.39 -0.29
CA TRP A 55 17.88 -18.43 -1.30
C TRP A 55 19.04 -17.61 -1.86
N PRO A 56 18.91 -17.20 -3.14
CA PRO A 56 19.88 -16.33 -3.78
C PRO A 56 19.97 -14.95 -3.11
N LEU A 57 21.17 -14.39 -3.09
CA LEU A 57 21.44 -13.02 -2.62
C LEU A 57 21.85 -12.10 -3.77
N LEU A 58 21.45 -10.83 -3.67
CA LEU A 58 22.03 -9.76 -4.48
C LEU A 58 23.47 -9.48 -4.00
N PRO A 59 24.35 -8.97 -4.86
CA PRO A 59 25.72 -8.61 -4.46
C PRO A 59 25.77 -7.68 -3.23
N CYS A 60 24.89 -6.68 -3.18
CA CYS A 60 24.79 -5.75 -2.06
C CYS A 60 24.21 -6.37 -0.77
N GLU A 61 23.70 -7.59 -0.81
CA GLU A 61 23.14 -8.33 0.33
C GLU A 61 24.14 -9.32 0.95
N LEU A 62 25.34 -9.48 0.37
CA LEU A 62 26.36 -10.39 0.90
C LEU A 62 26.83 -10.03 2.31
N SER A 63 26.71 -8.76 2.72
CA SER A 63 26.98 -8.34 4.09
C SER A 63 25.98 -8.90 5.11
N LEU A 64 24.85 -9.45 4.67
CA LEU A 64 23.79 -9.99 5.54
C LEU A 64 23.98 -11.48 5.89
N VAL A 65 24.99 -12.15 5.34
CA VAL A 65 25.17 -13.61 5.44
C VAL A 65 25.11 -14.12 6.88
N GLU A 66 25.78 -13.47 7.82
CA GLU A 66 25.77 -13.89 9.23
C GLU A 66 24.38 -13.74 9.88
N SER A 67 23.70 -12.62 9.64
CA SER A 67 22.33 -12.40 10.14
C SER A 67 21.33 -13.39 9.51
N LEU A 68 21.54 -13.78 8.25
CA LEU A 68 20.71 -14.77 7.55
C LEU A 68 20.96 -16.19 8.04
N ARG A 69 22.20 -16.55 8.42
CA ARG A 69 22.49 -17.83 9.08
C ARG A 69 21.82 -17.90 10.44
N ALA A 70 21.93 -16.85 11.25
CA ALA A 70 21.22 -16.75 12.52
C ALA A 70 19.70 -16.88 12.35
N LEU A 71 19.14 -16.30 11.27
CA LEU A 71 17.72 -16.47 10.94
C LEU A 71 17.37 -17.93 10.57
N ALA A 72 18.21 -18.61 9.80
CA ALA A 72 18.00 -20.01 9.40
C ALA A 72 18.14 -20.98 10.59
N GLU A 73 19.00 -20.66 11.55
CA GLU A 73 19.24 -21.45 12.76
C GLU A 73 18.24 -21.17 13.89
N ALA A 74 17.46 -20.08 13.80
CA ALA A 74 16.49 -19.70 14.81
C ALA A 74 15.40 -20.76 15.00
N VAL A 75 15.34 -21.34 16.20
CA VAL A 75 14.40 -22.41 16.56
C VAL A 75 13.14 -21.87 17.22
N SER A 76 13.23 -20.71 17.88
CA SER A 76 12.10 -20.04 18.52
C SER A 76 11.59 -18.84 17.71
N VAL A 77 10.33 -18.46 17.96
CA VAL A 77 9.71 -17.26 17.36
C VAL A 77 10.49 -15.99 17.74
N ASP A 78 10.93 -15.89 18.99
CA ASP A 78 11.67 -14.72 19.49
C ASP A 78 13.06 -14.59 18.86
N GLU A 79 13.79 -15.69 18.71
CA GLU A 79 15.08 -15.69 18.00
C GLU A 79 14.88 -15.32 16.53
N ARG A 80 13.85 -15.87 15.88
CA ARG A 80 13.52 -15.58 14.49
C ARG A 80 13.18 -14.09 14.31
N GLU A 81 12.37 -13.53 15.20
CA GLU A 81 12.01 -12.12 15.19
C GLU A 81 13.24 -11.23 15.37
N LYS A 82 14.10 -11.51 16.35
CA LYS A 82 15.36 -10.79 16.56
C LYS A 82 16.27 -10.86 15.32
N ALA A 83 16.40 -12.05 14.71
CA ALA A 83 17.20 -12.25 13.51
C ALA A 83 16.63 -11.47 12.30
N VAL A 84 15.30 -11.50 12.08
CA VAL A 84 14.64 -10.69 11.05
C VAL A 84 14.92 -9.20 11.25
N LEU A 85 14.76 -8.68 12.47
CA LEU A 85 15.02 -7.27 12.76
C LEU A 85 16.49 -6.91 12.53
N CYS A 86 17.43 -7.80 12.86
CA CYS A 86 18.86 -7.62 12.56
C CYS A 86 19.12 -7.53 11.05
N VAL A 87 18.58 -8.48 10.28
CA VAL A 87 18.67 -8.48 8.80
C VAL A 87 18.12 -7.17 8.23
N LEU A 88 16.93 -6.73 8.68
CA LEU A 88 16.29 -5.53 8.15
C LEU A 88 17.03 -4.24 8.51
N ARG A 89 17.57 -4.12 9.73
CA ARG A 89 18.38 -2.94 10.12
C ARG A 89 19.67 -2.84 9.31
N ALA A 90 20.24 -3.98 8.89
CA ALA A 90 21.46 -4.03 8.10
C ALA A 90 21.23 -3.95 6.58
N HIS A 91 19.99 -4.12 6.11
CA HIS A 91 19.68 -4.19 4.67
C HIS A 91 19.91 -2.83 3.98
N PRO A 92 20.65 -2.76 2.85
CA PRO A 92 21.03 -1.50 2.19
C PRO A 92 19.84 -0.68 1.62
N PHE A 93 18.67 -1.30 1.56
CA PHE A 93 17.45 -0.74 0.97
C PHE A 93 16.32 -0.63 1.99
N ILE A 94 16.64 -0.73 3.29
CA ILE A 94 15.71 -0.47 4.37
C ILE A 94 16.13 0.81 5.08
N GLU A 95 15.15 1.67 5.35
CA GLU A 95 15.30 2.77 6.29
C GLU A 95 14.47 2.46 7.54
N VAL A 96 15.04 2.75 8.71
CA VAL A 96 14.32 2.69 9.98
C VAL A 96 14.01 4.12 10.39
N LYS A 97 12.72 4.43 10.53
CA LYS A 97 12.25 5.76 10.92
C LYS A 97 11.52 5.68 12.24
N GLY A 98 11.71 6.68 13.10
CA GLY A 98 10.80 6.93 14.21
C GLY A 98 9.48 7.53 13.73
N ARG A 99 8.73 8.12 14.66
CA ARG A 99 7.44 8.75 14.41
C ARG A 99 7.49 9.78 13.26
N PRO A 100 6.45 9.83 12.38
CA PRO A 100 6.31 10.89 11.38
C PRO A 100 6.43 12.29 12.02
N GLY A 101 7.30 13.15 11.48
CA GLY A 101 7.58 14.49 12.05
C GLY A 101 8.95 14.64 12.70
N GLY A 102 9.77 13.58 12.76
CA GLY A 102 11.21 13.70 13.00
C GLY A 102 11.67 13.81 14.45
N GLY A 103 10.77 13.63 15.43
CA GLY A 103 11.18 13.44 16.82
C GLY A 103 11.62 11.99 17.04
N VAL A 104 12.92 11.76 17.28
CA VAL A 104 13.45 10.48 17.78
C VAL A 104 13.22 10.39 19.30
N GLY A 105 12.07 10.87 19.77
CA GLY A 105 11.71 10.86 21.19
C GLY A 105 10.93 9.60 21.51
N ASP A 106 11.16 9.04 22.70
CA ASP A 106 10.33 7.96 23.20
C ASP A 106 8.86 8.41 23.30
N VAL A 107 7.95 7.49 23.07
CA VAL A 107 6.53 7.70 23.32
C VAL A 107 6.28 7.53 24.79
N ASN A 108 6.01 8.65 25.45
CA ASN A 108 5.57 8.65 26.82
C ASN A 108 4.06 8.38 26.87
N PHE A 109 3.67 7.26 27.49
CA PHE A 109 2.26 6.90 27.63
C PHE A 109 1.56 7.67 28.76
N GLY A 110 2.27 8.51 29.51
CA GLY A 110 1.74 9.29 30.62
C GLY A 110 1.30 8.45 31.82
N ASN A 111 1.44 7.13 31.74
CA ASN A 111 1.14 6.17 32.79
C ASN A 111 2.46 5.58 33.31
N GLU A 112 2.72 5.73 34.61
CA GLU A 112 3.91 5.18 35.28
C GLU A 112 4.08 3.68 35.01
N ALA A 113 2.98 2.93 34.89
CA ALA A 113 3.01 1.50 34.62
C ALA A 113 3.60 1.18 33.24
N LEU A 114 3.28 1.94 32.19
CA LEU A 114 3.79 1.68 30.83
C LEU A 114 5.15 2.33 30.56
N GLY A 115 5.43 3.47 31.19
CA GLY A 115 6.65 4.24 30.96
C GLY A 115 6.76 4.79 29.54
N SER A 116 7.96 4.68 28.96
CA SER A 116 8.27 5.13 27.60
C SER A 116 8.52 3.95 26.65
N ALA A 117 8.22 4.12 25.36
CA ALA A 117 8.55 3.15 24.33
C ALA A 117 9.29 3.79 23.14
N GLN A 118 10.26 3.06 22.60
CA GLN A 118 10.91 3.38 21.33
C GLN A 118 10.09 2.82 20.17
N GLU A 119 9.84 3.65 19.16
CA GLU A 119 9.12 3.26 17.94
C GLU A 119 10.10 3.15 16.77
N GLU A 120 10.11 2.01 16.09
CA GLU A 120 10.82 1.80 14.84
C GLU A 120 9.83 1.40 13.73
N HIS A 121 9.77 2.17 12.66
CA HIS A 121 9.02 1.86 11.45
C HIS A 121 9.97 1.57 10.30
N PHE A 122 9.93 0.34 9.80
CA PHE A 122 10.77 -0.10 8.70
C PHE A 122 10.11 0.25 7.37
N ARG A 123 10.86 0.84 6.44
CA ARG A 123 10.38 1.23 5.11
C ARG A 123 11.42 0.92 4.04
N LEU A 124 10.96 0.74 2.81
CA LEU A 124 11.85 0.60 1.67
C LEU A 124 12.50 1.95 1.33
N ASN A 125 13.82 1.96 1.18
CA ASN A 125 14.59 3.10 0.73
C ASN A 125 14.73 3.07 -0.80
N LEU A 126 13.65 3.43 -1.50
CA LEU A 126 13.62 3.44 -2.97
C LEU A 126 14.65 4.41 -3.59
N GLY A 127 15.07 5.44 -2.85
CA GLY A 127 16.12 6.35 -3.28
C GLY A 127 17.50 5.67 -3.34
N ALA A 128 17.83 4.87 -2.33
CA ALA A 128 19.03 4.04 -2.32
C ALA A 128 18.98 2.98 -3.43
N PHE A 129 17.85 2.29 -3.57
CA PHE A 129 17.65 1.31 -4.63
C PHE A 129 17.80 1.91 -6.03
N ARG A 130 17.19 3.08 -6.28
CA ARG A 130 17.32 3.81 -7.56
C ARG A 130 18.76 4.18 -7.89
N ARG A 131 19.58 4.55 -6.90
CA ARG A 131 21.00 4.83 -7.10
C ARG A 131 21.74 3.55 -7.45
N TRP A 132 21.56 2.51 -6.65
CA TRP A 132 22.19 1.21 -6.87
C TRP A 132 21.93 0.64 -8.28
N LEU A 133 20.70 0.73 -8.79
CA LEU A 133 20.35 0.28 -10.16
C LEU A 133 21.10 1.03 -11.29
N LYS A 134 21.70 2.20 -11.01
CA LYS A 134 22.48 2.99 -11.98
C LYS A 134 23.97 2.70 -11.89
N ASP A 135 24.42 2.23 -10.73
CA ASP A 135 25.81 1.93 -10.42
C ASP A 135 26.23 0.62 -11.11
N ASP A 136 27.53 0.37 -11.23
CA ASP A 136 28.03 -0.77 -12.03
C ASP A 136 27.61 -2.13 -11.44
N GLU A 137 27.46 -2.23 -10.12
CA GLU A 137 26.97 -3.44 -9.44
C GLU A 137 25.48 -3.72 -9.70
N GLY A 138 24.61 -2.69 -9.65
CA GLY A 138 23.16 -2.85 -9.77
C GLY A 138 22.62 -2.74 -11.20
N ARG A 139 23.36 -2.12 -12.13
CA ARG A 139 22.94 -1.95 -13.53
C ARG A 139 22.54 -3.25 -14.23
N PRO A 140 23.21 -4.41 -14.02
CA PRO A 140 22.78 -5.69 -14.59
C PRO A 140 21.38 -6.13 -14.15
N PHE A 141 20.90 -5.65 -13.00
CA PHE A 141 19.61 -6.01 -12.42
C PHE A 141 18.48 -5.03 -12.79
N ALA A 142 18.79 -3.86 -13.36
CA ALA A 142 17.81 -2.81 -13.65
C ALA A 142 16.67 -3.28 -14.57
N ARG A 143 16.97 -4.15 -15.54
CA ARG A 143 15.93 -4.75 -16.40
C ARG A 143 15.03 -5.70 -15.62
N GLY A 144 15.61 -6.58 -14.79
CA GLY A 144 14.86 -7.55 -13.99
C GLY A 144 14.04 -6.90 -12.87
N ALA A 145 14.41 -5.69 -12.43
CA ALA A 145 13.59 -4.92 -11.51
C ALA A 145 12.35 -4.31 -12.16
N GLY A 146 12.36 -4.07 -13.48
CA GLY A 146 11.30 -3.25 -14.10
C GLY A 146 11.26 -1.81 -13.58
N GLY A 147 12.37 -1.30 -13.06
CA GLY A 147 12.50 0.07 -12.55
C GLY A 147 12.64 0.19 -11.02
N PRO A 148 12.86 1.42 -10.51
CA PRO A 148 13.13 1.67 -9.10
C PRO A 148 11.82 1.79 -8.29
N SER A 149 11.08 0.69 -8.17
CA SER A 149 9.80 0.61 -7.47
C SER A 149 9.86 -0.35 -6.28
N ASP A 150 8.84 -0.28 -5.39
CA ASP A 150 8.63 -1.30 -4.34
C ASP A 150 8.62 -2.71 -4.96
N ASP A 151 7.88 -2.86 -6.06
CA ASP A 151 7.64 -4.15 -6.71
C ASP A 151 8.90 -4.69 -7.39
N GLY A 152 9.69 -3.82 -8.03
CA GLY A 152 10.98 -4.19 -8.60
C GLY A 152 11.98 -4.64 -7.54
N LEU A 153 12.00 -3.97 -6.39
CA LEU A 153 12.87 -4.34 -5.28
C LEU A 153 12.49 -5.71 -4.69
N TYR A 154 11.20 -5.96 -4.44
CA TYR A 154 10.74 -7.28 -4.01
C TYR A 154 10.93 -8.36 -5.08
N THR A 155 10.89 -8.03 -6.36
CA THR A 155 11.16 -9.00 -7.44
C THR A 155 12.61 -9.47 -7.41
N LEU A 156 13.55 -8.55 -7.17
CA LEU A 156 14.97 -8.88 -7.09
C LEU A 156 15.36 -9.57 -5.78
N SER A 157 14.95 -9.02 -4.63
CA SER A 157 15.45 -9.45 -3.31
C SER A 157 14.60 -10.56 -2.70
N ALA A 158 15.17 -11.76 -2.62
CA ALA A 158 14.57 -12.90 -1.93
C ALA A 158 14.57 -12.72 -0.39
N VAL A 159 15.51 -11.90 0.12
CA VAL A 159 15.58 -11.52 1.54
C VAL A 159 14.36 -10.68 1.92
N LEU A 160 14.06 -9.64 1.13
CA LEU A 160 12.93 -8.74 1.43
C LEU A 160 11.59 -9.46 1.32
N ARG A 161 11.38 -10.34 0.34
CA ARG A 161 10.13 -11.11 0.22
C ARG A 161 9.80 -11.92 1.49
N ARG A 162 10.84 -12.41 2.18
CA ARG A 162 10.69 -13.23 3.40
C ARG A 162 10.67 -12.40 4.68
N CYS A 163 11.52 -11.39 4.76
CA CYS A 163 11.77 -10.68 6.02
C CYS A 163 10.97 -9.37 6.14
N MET A 164 10.63 -8.71 5.03
CA MET A 164 10.03 -7.39 5.02
C MET A 164 8.55 -7.45 4.62
N PRO A 165 7.60 -7.46 5.57
CA PRO A 165 6.21 -7.26 5.22
C PRO A 165 5.95 -5.83 4.73
N ARG A 166 4.87 -5.64 3.99
CA ARG A 166 4.35 -4.31 3.61
C ARG A 166 3.71 -3.64 4.81
N GLY A 167 4.59 -3.11 5.66
CA GLY A 167 4.28 -2.39 6.88
C GLY A 167 4.76 -3.16 8.10
N LEU A 168 5.89 -2.74 8.64
CA LEU A 168 6.48 -3.34 9.83
C LEU A 168 6.75 -2.25 10.85
N SER A 169 6.33 -2.46 12.09
CA SER A 169 6.59 -1.55 13.18
C SER A 169 6.98 -2.33 14.43
N LEU A 170 8.01 -1.87 15.13
CA LEU A 170 8.48 -2.40 16.40
C LEU A 170 8.30 -1.32 17.47
N PHE A 171 7.76 -1.73 18.60
CA PHE A 171 7.67 -0.92 19.81
C PHE A 171 8.46 -1.61 20.92
N THR A 172 9.49 -0.95 21.43
CA THR A 172 10.32 -1.47 22.52
C THR A 172 10.02 -0.67 23.77
N PHE A 173 9.31 -1.28 24.72
CA PHE A 173 9.03 -0.68 26.02
C PHE A 173 10.26 -0.85 26.91
N ALA A 174 10.67 0.21 27.60
CA ALA A 174 11.81 0.16 28.52
C ALA A 174 11.63 -0.95 29.57
N ALA A 175 12.69 -1.37 30.26
CA ALA A 175 12.54 -2.21 31.45
C ALA A 175 11.92 -1.38 32.58
N ALA A 176 11.05 -1.98 33.40
CA ALA A 176 10.59 -1.33 34.62
C ALA A 176 11.66 -1.57 35.69
N SER A 177 12.46 -0.54 36.00
CA SER A 177 13.60 -0.62 36.92
C SER A 177 13.25 -1.22 38.28
N GLU A 178 12.01 -1.06 38.73
CA GLU A 178 11.55 -1.50 40.05
C GLU A 178 11.08 -2.95 40.10
N THR A 179 10.65 -3.54 38.97
CA THR A 179 10.08 -4.91 38.95
C THR A 179 11.03 -5.97 38.41
N GLY A 180 12.16 -5.57 37.84
CA GLY A 180 13.11 -6.47 37.19
C GLY A 180 12.54 -7.18 35.95
N GLN A 181 11.39 -6.75 35.43
CA GLN A 181 10.85 -7.28 34.17
C GLN A 181 11.67 -6.74 33.00
N ASP A 182 12.13 -7.66 32.16
CA ASP A 182 12.78 -7.34 30.89
C ASP A 182 11.85 -6.48 30.01
N GLY A 183 12.45 -5.61 29.19
CA GLY A 183 11.71 -4.79 28.24
C GLY A 183 10.86 -5.66 27.32
N LYS A 184 9.60 -5.26 27.09
CA LYS A 184 8.71 -5.95 26.14
C LYS A 184 8.84 -5.33 24.76
N ALA A 185 9.05 -6.18 23.75
CA ALA A 185 8.96 -5.79 22.35
C ALA A 185 7.58 -6.18 21.79
N VAL A 186 6.99 -5.31 20.98
CA VAL A 186 5.78 -5.59 20.22
C VAL A 186 6.05 -5.32 18.75
N VAL A 187 5.96 -6.35 17.92
CA VAL A 187 6.05 -6.22 16.48
C VAL A 187 4.65 -6.30 15.85
N VAL A 188 4.35 -5.32 14.99
CA VAL A 188 3.09 -5.21 14.26
C VAL A 188 3.40 -5.34 12.77
N ARG A 189 2.87 -6.41 12.16
CA ARG A 189 3.17 -6.81 10.77
C ARG A 189 1.97 -6.57 9.86
N GLY A 190 2.22 -6.05 8.67
CA GLY A 190 1.28 -6.12 7.54
C GLY A 190 1.47 -7.42 6.75
N PHE A 191 0.74 -7.56 5.65
CA PHE A 191 0.96 -8.66 4.71
C PHE A 191 2.39 -8.66 4.17
N ARG A 192 2.96 -9.85 3.94
CA ARG A 192 4.11 -9.96 3.03
C ARG A 192 3.72 -9.44 1.64
N LYS A 193 4.69 -8.98 0.85
CA LYS A 193 4.41 -8.59 -0.53
C LYS A 193 3.90 -9.81 -1.29
N PHE A 194 2.82 -9.63 -2.05
CA PHE A 194 2.28 -10.62 -2.96
C PHE A 194 2.06 -10.02 -4.35
N THR A 195 1.89 -10.90 -5.34
CA THR A 195 1.81 -10.61 -6.77
C THR A 195 0.51 -11.17 -7.37
N GLY A 196 0.23 -10.84 -8.62
CA GLY A 196 -0.74 -11.49 -9.49
C GLY A 196 -0.26 -12.85 -9.99
N LEU A 197 -1.18 -13.69 -10.46
CA LEU A 197 -0.84 -15.01 -11.04
C LEU A 197 -0.21 -14.88 -12.42
N THR A 198 -0.69 -13.92 -13.20
CA THR A 198 -0.27 -13.69 -14.57
C THR A 198 0.17 -12.25 -14.75
N ALA A 199 0.91 -11.96 -15.84
CA ALA A 199 1.27 -10.60 -16.21
C ALA A 199 0.06 -9.65 -16.20
N THR A 200 -1.13 -10.15 -16.56
CA THR A 200 -2.39 -9.40 -16.61
C THR A 200 -2.91 -8.92 -15.25
N ASP A 201 -2.45 -9.55 -14.18
CA ASP A 201 -2.89 -9.27 -12.82
C ASP A 201 -1.95 -8.31 -12.07
N GLU A 202 -0.83 -7.92 -12.69
CA GLU A 202 0.13 -6.98 -12.13
C GLU A 202 -0.11 -5.53 -12.54
N ASP A 203 0.43 -4.62 -11.73
CA ASP A 203 0.57 -3.24 -12.15
C ASP A 203 1.71 -3.14 -13.18
N GLU A 204 1.65 -2.14 -14.07
CA GLU A 204 2.66 -1.94 -15.12
C GLU A 204 4.11 -2.04 -14.59
N GLU A 205 4.97 -2.67 -15.40
CA GLU A 205 6.42 -2.79 -15.19
C GLU A 205 6.86 -3.75 -14.07
N SER A 206 6.01 -4.67 -13.60
CA SER A 206 6.44 -5.70 -12.65
C SER A 206 6.91 -6.98 -13.36
N ALA A 207 8.16 -7.38 -13.13
CA ALA A 207 8.66 -8.71 -13.52
C ALA A 207 8.32 -9.80 -12.48
N ALA A 208 7.47 -9.50 -11.50
CA ALA A 208 7.11 -10.41 -10.42
C ALA A 208 6.32 -11.63 -10.92
N THR A 209 5.56 -11.52 -12.02
CA THR A 209 4.68 -12.59 -12.52
C THR A 209 5.44 -13.75 -13.12
N ASP A 210 6.59 -13.50 -13.75
CA ASP A 210 7.48 -14.56 -14.24
C ASP A 210 8.10 -15.37 -13.08
N ARG A 211 7.88 -14.89 -11.84
CA ARG A 211 8.42 -15.41 -10.59
C ARG A 211 7.34 -15.49 -9.52
N CYS A 212 6.08 -15.74 -9.89
CA CYS A 212 4.97 -15.72 -8.94
C CYS A 212 5.19 -16.66 -7.73
N ASP A 213 5.75 -17.84 -7.98
CA ASP A 213 6.11 -18.83 -6.95
C ASP A 213 7.14 -18.31 -5.93
N ASP A 214 7.97 -17.31 -6.30
CA ASP A 214 8.93 -16.70 -5.37
C ASP A 214 8.27 -15.85 -4.29
N PHE A 215 6.99 -15.53 -4.44
CA PHE A 215 6.17 -14.82 -3.46
C PHE A 215 5.32 -15.76 -2.59
N TYR A 216 5.40 -17.08 -2.81
CA TYR A 216 4.71 -18.04 -1.96
C TYR A 216 5.37 -18.11 -0.58
N PHE A 217 4.56 -18.39 0.44
CA PHE A 217 5.05 -18.47 1.81
C PHE A 217 5.93 -19.68 2.05
N ALA A 218 5.60 -20.78 1.38
CA ALA A 218 6.34 -22.02 1.38
C ALA A 218 6.75 -22.38 -0.05
N PRO A 219 8.06 -22.49 -0.36
CA PRO A 219 8.51 -22.92 -1.67
C PRO A 219 7.94 -24.30 -2.01
N LYS A 220 7.41 -24.46 -3.23
CA LYS A 220 6.86 -25.72 -3.76
C LYS A 220 5.62 -26.27 -3.03
N ALA A 221 4.97 -25.48 -2.17
CA ALA A 221 3.71 -25.90 -1.58
C ALA A 221 2.61 -25.93 -2.65
N SER A 222 1.87 -27.04 -2.70
CA SER A 222 0.71 -27.19 -3.58
C SER A 222 -0.53 -26.66 -2.89
N ALA A 223 -1.21 -25.71 -3.52
CA ALA A 223 -2.54 -25.29 -3.12
C ALA A 223 -3.57 -26.33 -3.58
N GLU A 224 -4.51 -26.66 -2.71
CA GLU A 224 -5.65 -27.55 -3.01
C GLU A 224 -6.96 -26.77 -3.04
N PHE A 225 -7.02 -25.71 -2.22
CA PHE A 225 -8.16 -24.82 -2.13
C PHE A 225 -7.73 -23.37 -2.26
N PHE A 226 -8.70 -22.50 -2.49
CA PHE A 226 -8.54 -21.08 -2.29
C PHE A 226 -9.76 -20.44 -1.66
N ALA A 227 -9.54 -19.31 -1.00
CA ALA A 227 -10.57 -18.38 -0.61
C ALA A 227 -10.45 -17.11 -1.45
N VAL A 228 -11.57 -16.49 -1.79
CA VAL A 228 -11.61 -15.23 -2.56
C VAL A 228 -12.29 -14.16 -1.73
N THR A 229 -11.63 -13.01 -1.60
CA THR A 229 -12.15 -11.84 -0.91
C THR A 229 -12.27 -10.65 -1.86
N THR A 230 -13.27 -9.80 -1.64
CA THR A 230 -13.36 -8.55 -2.41
C THR A 230 -12.17 -7.65 -2.06
N LYS A 231 -11.48 -7.15 -3.09
CA LYS A 231 -10.40 -6.20 -2.90
C LYS A 231 -10.99 -4.80 -2.69
N SER A 232 -11.03 -4.34 -1.44
CA SER A 232 -11.47 -2.98 -1.13
C SER A 232 -10.56 -1.92 -1.76
N ASN A 233 -11.13 -0.74 -2.02
CA ASN A 233 -10.48 0.37 -2.72
C ASN A 233 -9.87 1.43 -1.77
N GLY A 234 -9.52 1.03 -0.55
CA GLY A 234 -9.13 1.90 0.55
C GLY A 234 -7.61 1.97 0.77
N GLU A 235 -7.24 2.48 1.94
CA GLU A 235 -5.89 2.46 2.46
C GLU A 235 -5.68 1.27 3.40
N ASN A 236 -4.68 0.46 3.11
CA ASN A 236 -4.35 -0.70 3.92
C ASN A 236 -3.95 -0.27 5.34
N GLY A 237 -4.59 -0.90 6.31
CA GLY A 237 -4.35 -0.72 7.73
C GLY A 237 -4.09 -2.02 8.47
N LYS A 238 -3.56 -1.88 9.67
CA LYS A 238 -3.27 -2.96 10.60
C LYS A 238 -3.71 -2.57 12.00
N PHE A 239 -4.20 -3.53 12.76
CA PHE A 239 -4.66 -3.37 14.14
C PHE A 239 -4.25 -4.56 15.00
N THR A 240 -3.78 -4.31 16.20
CA THR A 240 -3.57 -5.35 17.21
C THR A 240 -3.67 -4.80 18.63
N VAL A 241 -3.81 -5.68 19.61
CA VAL A 241 -3.78 -5.36 21.03
C VAL A 241 -2.81 -6.28 21.75
N ARG A 242 -2.05 -5.74 22.70
CA ARG A 242 -1.10 -6.51 23.53
C ARG A 242 -1.20 -6.11 24.99
N THR A 243 -0.99 -7.06 25.88
CA THR A 243 -0.81 -6.79 27.32
C THR A 243 0.63 -6.37 27.56
N VAL A 244 0.88 -5.10 27.87
CA VAL A 244 2.20 -4.59 28.22
C VAL A 244 2.20 -4.24 29.70
N ARG A 245 2.99 -4.99 30.49
CA ARG A 245 3.08 -4.82 31.95
C ARG A 245 1.71 -4.87 32.65
N GLY A 246 0.85 -5.80 32.22
CA GLY A 246 -0.50 -5.99 32.75
C GLY A 246 -1.56 -5.07 32.14
N GLU A 247 -1.17 -4.05 31.37
CA GLU A 247 -2.10 -3.09 30.78
C GLU A 247 -2.33 -3.36 29.29
N PRO A 248 -3.57 -3.28 28.79
CA PRO A 248 -3.86 -3.40 27.37
C PRO A 248 -3.38 -2.15 26.60
N VAL A 249 -2.52 -2.37 25.61
CA VAL A 249 -2.05 -1.35 24.66
C VAL A 249 -2.57 -1.69 23.27
N LEU A 250 -3.20 -0.70 22.64
CA LEU A 250 -3.73 -0.80 21.28
C LEU A 250 -2.68 -0.29 20.30
N PHE A 251 -2.57 -0.97 19.16
CA PHE A 251 -1.66 -0.62 18.08
C PHE A 251 -2.43 -0.58 16.78
N ALA A 252 -2.42 0.56 16.07
CA ALA A 252 -3.05 0.64 14.77
C ALA A 252 -2.39 1.66 13.85
N GLY A 253 -2.48 1.41 12.55
CA GLY A 253 -2.07 2.41 11.57
C GLY A 253 -2.08 1.88 10.15
N SER A 254 -1.51 2.67 9.25
CA SER A 254 -1.44 2.37 7.82
C SER A 254 -0.29 1.42 7.47
N LYS A 255 -0.07 1.14 6.18
CA LYS A 255 1.16 0.49 5.70
C LYS A 255 2.44 1.10 6.31
N ASN A 256 2.56 2.42 6.34
CA ASN A 256 3.84 3.10 6.64
C ASN A 256 3.99 3.59 8.08
N THR A 257 2.90 3.58 8.86
CA THR A 257 2.85 4.13 10.21
C THR A 257 2.06 3.20 11.12
N CYS A 258 2.41 3.16 12.39
CA CYS A 258 1.64 2.48 13.43
C CYS A 258 1.68 3.36 14.67
N LEU A 259 0.56 3.55 15.33
CA LEU A 259 0.44 4.31 16.57
C LEU A 259 0.19 3.32 17.69
N ALA A 260 0.79 3.56 18.86
CA ALA A 260 0.51 2.82 20.08
C ALA A 260 -0.13 3.76 21.12
N TRP A 261 -1.18 3.30 21.78
CA TRP A 261 -1.80 4.04 22.87
C TRP A 261 -2.41 3.10 23.92
N HIS A 262 -2.47 3.58 25.15
CA HIS A 262 -3.12 2.85 26.23
C HIS A 262 -4.62 2.69 25.93
N ALA A 263 -5.20 1.51 26.17
CA ALA A 263 -6.58 1.21 25.75
C ALA A 263 -7.64 2.17 26.33
N ASN A 264 -7.38 2.70 27.53
CA ASN A 264 -8.26 3.67 28.20
C ASN A 264 -7.97 5.14 27.84
N ALA A 265 -6.87 5.44 27.13
CA ALA A 265 -6.59 6.81 26.67
C ALA A 265 -7.52 7.21 25.52
N ASP A 266 -7.57 8.48 25.14
CA ASP A 266 -8.24 8.94 23.92
C ASP A 266 -7.23 9.14 22.79
N VAL A 267 -7.34 8.32 21.74
CA VAL A 267 -6.41 8.37 20.62
C VAL A 267 -6.58 9.64 19.81
N THR A 268 -7.77 10.27 19.83
CA THR A 268 -8.02 11.53 19.11
C THR A 268 -7.41 12.73 19.82
N GLU A 269 -7.17 12.64 21.12
CA GLU A 269 -6.42 13.67 21.86
C GLU A 269 -4.91 13.52 21.64
N LEU A 270 -4.42 12.27 21.66
CA LEU A 270 -3.00 11.95 21.45
C LEU A 270 -2.56 12.15 19.99
N HIS A 271 -3.46 11.82 19.07
CA HIS A 271 -3.24 11.76 17.62
C HIS A 271 -4.48 12.28 16.88
N PRO A 272 -4.73 13.60 16.89
CA PRO A 272 -5.94 14.17 16.34
C PRO A 272 -6.14 13.84 14.86
N PRO A 273 -7.27 13.18 14.49
CA PRO A 273 -7.61 12.96 13.09
C PRO A 273 -7.87 14.32 12.43
N GLY A 274 -7.20 14.59 11.31
CA GLY A 274 -7.49 15.78 10.49
C GLY A 274 -6.45 16.90 10.50
N ALA A 275 -5.29 16.74 11.17
CA ALA A 275 -4.16 17.64 10.90
C ALA A 275 -3.72 17.56 9.42
N ASP A 276 -3.77 16.35 8.85
CA ASP A 276 -3.61 16.08 7.42
C ASP A 276 -4.47 14.84 7.08
N PRO A 277 -5.61 14.97 6.37
CA PRO A 277 -6.49 13.85 6.02
C PRO A 277 -5.82 12.86 5.05
N THR A 278 -4.66 13.20 4.49
CA THR A 278 -3.87 12.29 3.64
C THR A 278 -2.98 11.35 4.44
N ILE A 279 -2.97 11.48 5.78
CA ILE A 279 -2.28 10.55 6.68
C ILE A 279 -3.32 9.59 7.28
N PRO A 280 -3.47 8.37 6.74
CA PRO A 280 -4.53 7.46 7.17
C PRO A 280 -4.35 6.88 8.59
N GLY A 281 -3.14 6.93 9.16
CA GLY A 281 -2.82 6.31 10.46
C GLY A 281 -3.74 6.74 11.62
N PRO A 282 -3.85 8.05 11.92
CA PRO A 282 -4.77 8.55 12.96
C PRO A 282 -6.23 8.19 12.73
N MET A 283 -6.71 8.22 11.47
CA MET A 283 -8.09 7.85 11.15
C MET A 283 -8.36 6.37 11.41
N ILE A 284 -7.42 5.50 11.02
CA ILE A 284 -7.49 4.06 11.33
C ILE A 284 -7.52 3.84 12.84
N ALA A 285 -6.61 4.50 13.58
CA ALA A 285 -6.51 4.34 15.03
C ALA A 285 -7.79 4.78 15.77
N GLU A 286 -8.37 5.92 15.35
CA GLU A 286 -9.67 6.38 15.85
C GLU A 286 -10.77 5.33 15.63
N LYS A 287 -10.90 4.79 14.41
CA LYS A 287 -11.93 3.78 14.09
C LYS A 287 -11.74 2.52 14.94
N MET A 288 -10.50 2.08 15.15
CA MET A 288 -10.20 0.92 16.00
C MET A 288 -10.56 1.17 17.47
N GLN A 289 -10.25 2.35 18.00
CA GLN A 289 -10.63 2.71 19.36
C GLN A 289 -12.16 2.74 19.54
N ARG A 290 -12.92 3.16 18.52
CA ARG A 290 -14.39 3.14 18.58
C ARG A 290 -14.93 1.71 18.75
N PHE A 291 -14.41 0.73 18.00
CA PHE A 291 -14.78 -0.69 18.20
C PHE A 291 -14.44 -1.15 19.61
N TRP A 292 -13.20 -0.91 20.05
CA TRP A 292 -12.73 -1.29 21.38
C TRP A 292 -13.61 -0.72 22.51
N ARG A 293 -13.96 0.57 22.44
CA ARG A 293 -14.78 1.25 23.45
C ARG A 293 -16.26 0.82 23.41
N ALA A 294 -16.76 0.40 22.25
CA ALA A 294 -18.14 -0.06 22.10
C ALA A 294 -18.37 -1.45 22.73
N TRP A 295 -17.34 -2.27 22.84
CA TRP A 295 -17.40 -3.57 23.48
C TRP A 295 -17.53 -3.47 25.01
N ASP A 296 -18.30 -4.38 25.60
CA ASP A 296 -18.31 -4.54 27.05
C ASP A 296 -16.96 -5.11 27.56
N SER A 297 -16.77 -5.15 28.87
CA SER A 297 -15.52 -5.61 29.47
C SER A 297 -15.23 -7.09 29.18
N LYS A 298 -16.27 -7.93 29.07
CA LYS A 298 -16.12 -9.37 28.80
C LYS A 298 -15.65 -9.59 27.36
N MET A 299 -16.24 -8.89 26.41
CA MET A 299 -15.87 -8.95 25.00
C MET A 299 -14.48 -8.38 24.76
N ARG A 300 -14.11 -7.26 25.41
CA ARG A 300 -12.73 -6.74 25.38
C ARG A 300 -11.71 -7.74 25.90
N GLN A 301 -12.01 -8.41 27.02
CA GLN A 301 -11.13 -9.41 27.60
C GLN A 301 -10.97 -10.62 26.68
N ALA A 302 -12.08 -11.15 26.14
CA ALA A 302 -12.04 -12.27 25.19
C ALA A 302 -11.26 -11.91 23.90
N PHE A 303 -11.45 -10.69 23.38
CA PHE A 303 -10.70 -10.19 22.23
C PHE A 303 -9.21 -10.08 22.55
N LEU A 304 -8.86 -9.49 23.69
CA LEU A 304 -7.48 -9.35 24.16
C LEU A 304 -6.81 -10.72 24.30
N GLU A 305 -7.43 -11.67 24.99
CA GLU A 305 -6.89 -13.02 25.18
C GLU A 305 -6.61 -13.72 23.85
N ARG A 306 -7.52 -13.58 22.88
CA ARG A 306 -7.37 -14.23 21.58
C ARG A 306 -6.32 -13.55 20.70
N VAL A 307 -6.30 -12.22 20.65
CA VAL A 307 -5.37 -11.46 19.79
C VAL A 307 -3.97 -11.40 20.39
N ASP A 308 -3.82 -11.16 21.69
CA ASP A 308 -2.53 -11.14 22.38
C ASP A 308 -1.97 -12.56 22.53
N GLY A 309 -2.80 -13.53 22.95
CA GLY A 309 -2.37 -14.91 23.18
C GLY A 309 -1.86 -15.63 21.94
N ASN A 310 -2.41 -15.31 20.76
CA ASN A 310 -1.92 -15.83 19.48
C ASN A 310 -0.99 -14.86 18.75
N GLY A 311 -0.72 -13.68 19.33
CA GLY A 311 0.10 -12.65 18.72
C GLY A 311 -0.42 -12.18 17.36
N TRP A 312 -1.73 -12.16 17.18
CA TRP A 312 -2.37 -11.83 15.92
C TRP A 312 -2.23 -10.36 15.53
N THR A 313 -2.19 -10.08 14.23
CA THR A 313 -2.39 -8.74 13.67
C THR A 313 -3.57 -8.78 12.70
N LEU A 314 -4.58 -7.95 12.94
CA LEU A 314 -5.75 -7.86 12.10
C LEU A 314 -5.47 -6.87 10.97
N MET A 315 -5.67 -7.31 9.74
CA MET A 315 -5.55 -6.49 8.54
C MET A 315 -6.90 -5.93 8.16
N LEU A 316 -6.91 -4.66 7.77
CA LEU A 316 -8.12 -3.94 7.38
C LEU A 316 -7.84 -3.00 6.21
N GLU A 317 -8.91 -2.53 5.59
CA GLU A 317 -8.90 -1.47 4.58
C GLU A 317 -9.74 -0.30 5.12
N HIS A 318 -9.14 0.88 5.18
CA HIS A 318 -9.81 2.11 5.55
C HIS A 318 -10.22 2.87 4.29
N ASN A 319 -11.52 2.91 4.03
CA ASN A 319 -12.11 3.58 2.88
C ASN A 319 -12.51 4.99 3.29
N SER A 320 -11.78 5.99 2.79
CA SER A 320 -12.01 7.40 3.09
C SER A 320 -12.88 8.04 2.03
N ALA A 321 -14.01 8.62 2.43
CA ALA A 321 -14.79 9.49 1.58
C ALA A 321 -13.94 10.67 1.10
N HIS A 322 -12.99 11.17 1.88
CA HIS A 322 -12.19 12.33 1.47
C HIS A 322 -11.01 11.99 0.55
N HIS A 323 -10.78 10.71 0.27
CA HIS A 323 -9.65 10.28 -0.57
C HIS A 323 -10.04 9.04 -1.38
N GLU A 324 -10.84 9.25 -2.42
CA GLU A 324 -11.27 8.18 -3.33
C GLU A 324 -10.13 7.75 -4.25
N HIS A 325 -9.97 6.43 -4.39
CA HIS A 325 -9.04 5.89 -5.37
C HIS A 325 -9.67 5.87 -6.76
N VAL A 326 -10.45 4.84 -7.09
CA VAL A 326 -11.12 4.67 -8.40
C VAL A 326 -12.62 4.60 -8.25
N PHE A 327 -13.12 4.05 -7.14
CA PHE A 327 -14.55 3.93 -6.89
C PHE A 327 -15.04 5.05 -5.96
N PRO A 328 -16.29 5.52 -6.13
CA PRO A 328 -16.90 6.47 -5.20
C PRO A 328 -17.01 5.88 -3.78
N ILE A 329 -16.73 6.69 -2.76
CA ILE A 329 -16.86 6.33 -1.35
C ILE A 329 -17.78 7.35 -0.68
N LYS A 330 -18.96 6.89 -0.25
CA LYS A 330 -20.01 7.76 0.30
C LYS A 330 -19.67 8.28 1.69
N GLU A 331 -19.14 7.42 2.55
CA GLU A 331 -18.78 7.72 3.94
C GLU A 331 -17.51 6.97 4.36
N ASP A 332 -16.88 7.40 5.44
CA ASP A 332 -15.67 6.76 5.95
C ASP A 332 -16.00 5.44 6.68
N PHE A 333 -15.50 4.32 6.16
CA PHE A 333 -15.69 3.02 6.78
C PHE A 333 -14.40 2.19 6.80
N VAL A 334 -14.42 1.14 7.62
CA VAL A 334 -13.33 0.16 7.72
C VAL A 334 -13.92 -1.22 7.48
N GLU A 335 -13.20 -2.05 6.74
CA GLU A 335 -13.50 -3.47 6.61
C GLU A 335 -12.25 -4.29 6.91
N PHE A 336 -12.41 -5.33 7.72
CA PHE A 336 -11.37 -6.31 8.00
C PHE A 336 -11.23 -7.29 6.83
N VAL A 337 -9.99 -7.63 6.50
CA VAL A 337 -9.64 -8.44 5.32
C VAL A 337 -8.89 -9.73 5.65
N ALA A 338 -8.15 -9.78 6.76
CA ALA A 338 -7.45 -10.98 7.21
C ALA A 338 -6.99 -10.87 8.67
N VAL A 339 -6.66 -12.01 9.26
CA VAL A 339 -5.88 -12.09 10.50
C VAL A 339 -4.52 -12.67 10.13
N LEU A 340 -3.44 -12.07 10.63
CA LEU A 340 -2.08 -12.57 10.49
C LEU A 340 -1.59 -13.16 11.80
N ASP A 341 -0.83 -14.24 11.74
CA ASP A 341 -0.13 -14.83 12.88
C ASP A 341 1.13 -14.03 13.28
N LEU A 342 1.86 -14.55 14.26
CA LEU A 342 3.12 -13.97 14.75
C LEU A 342 4.19 -13.83 13.65
N GLU A 343 4.17 -14.69 12.63
CA GLU A 343 5.12 -14.68 11.52
C GLU A 343 4.68 -13.78 10.35
N GLY A 344 3.51 -13.16 10.48
CA GLY A 344 2.89 -12.33 9.45
C GLY A 344 2.27 -13.14 8.31
N LEU A 345 1.96 -14.41 8.54
CA LEU A 345 1.23 -15.27 7.60
C LEU A 345 -0.27 -15.21 7.89
N PRO A 346 -1.15 -15.27 6.88
CA PRO A 346 -2.59 -15.29 7.12
C PRO A 346 -3.02 -16.55 7.85
N VAL A 347 -3.88 -16.36 8.85
CA VAL A 347 -4.71 -17.44 9.38
C VAL A 347 -5.68 -17.90 8.29
N ALA A 348 -6.06 -19.18 8.32
CA ALA A 348 -7.05 -19.76 7.40
C ALA A 348 -8.29 -18.86 7.31
N GLN A 349 -8.76 -18.57 6.09
CA GLN A 349 -9.77 -17.51 5.92
C GLN A 349 -11.09 -17.81 6.62
N LYS A 350 -11.47 -19.09 6.69
CA LYS A 350 -12.65 -19.52 7.45
C LYS A 350 -12.55 -19.17 8.94
N GLU A 351 -11.37 -19.33 9.55
CA GLU A 351 -11.15 -18.99 10.96
C GLU A 351 -11.11 -17.48 11.16
N ALA A 352 -10.36 -16.75 10.31
CA ALA A 352 -10.27 -15.30 10.39
C ALA A 352 -11.65 -14.62 10.30
N PHE A 353 -12.52 -15.12 9.40
CA PHE A 353 -13.84 -14.55 9.19
C PHE A 353 -14.83 -14.92 10.29
N ALA A 354 -14.75 -16.14 10.82
CA ALA A 354 -15.50 -16.51 12.02
C ALA A 354 -15.13 -15.63 13.22
N PHE A 355 -13.84 -15.31 13.36
CA PHE A 355 -13.36 -14.37 14.37
C PHE A 355 -13.93 -12.95 14.16
N PHE A 356 -13.98 -12.44 12.93
CA PHE A 356 -14.61 -11.14 12.68
C PHE A 356 -16.10 -11.13 13.04
N ASP A 357 -16.82 -12.19 12.66
CA ASP A 357 -18.25 -12.34 12.97
C ASP A 357 -18.50 -12.42 14.48
N GLU A 358 -17.65 -13.15 15.22
CA GLU A 358 -17.70 -13.28 16.70
C GLU A 358 -17.60 -11.92 17.42
N PHE A 359 -16.73 -11.02 16.93
CA PHE A 359 -16.50 -9.70 17.54
C PHE A 359 -17.27 -8.56 16.88
N GLY A 360 -18.17 -8.86 15.93
CA GLY A 360 -18.96 -7.85 15.23
C GLY A 360 -18.12 -6.86 14.43
N LEU A 361 -16.98 -7.32 13.90
CA LEU A 361 -16.08 -6.51 13.09
C LEU A 361 -16.57 -6.49 11.62
N PRO A 362 -16.79 -5.32 11.01
CA PRO A 362 -17.18 -5.24 9.61
C PRO A 362 -16.09 -5.81 8.74
N ARG A 363 -16.43 -6.65 7.77
CA ARG A 363 -15.44 -7.36 6.96
C ARG A 363 -15.89 -7.42 5.51
N VAL A 364 -14.91 -7.58 4.62
CA VAL A 364 -15.19 -7.80 3.20
C VAL A 364 -15.99 -9.10 3.01
N GLN A 365 -16.54 -9.29 1.81
CA GLN A 365 -17.11 -10.58 1.44
C GLN A 365 -15.99 -11.60 1.23
N CYS A 366 -16.23 -12.86 1.64
CA CYS A 366 -15.32 -13.98 1.46
C CYS A 366 -16.08 -15.24 1.09
N GLU A 367 -15.60 -15.91 0.05
CA GLU A 367 -16.01 -17.26 -0.33
C GLU A 367 -14.79 -18.16 -0.13
N ALA A 368 -14.82 -19.06 0.86
CA ALA A 368 -13.69 -19.92 1.23
C ALA A 368 -13.92 -21.39 0.86
N GLY A 369 -12.82 -22.14 0.69
CA GLY A 369 -12.87 -23.58 0.39
C GLY A 369 -13.23 -23.90 -1.06
N LEU A 370 -12.94 -22.98 -1.99
CA LEU A 370 -13.13 -23.21 -3.43
C LEU A 370 -12.02 -24.13 -3.94
N ALA A 371 -12.37 -25.10 -4.77
CA ALA A 371 -11.40 -26.02 -5.37
C ALA A 371 -10.54 -25.30 -6.43
N MET A 372 -9.25 -25.63 -6.52
CA MET A 372 -8.30 -24.97 -7.43
C MET A 372 -8.64 -25.10 -8.92
N ASP A 373 -9.46 -26.07 -9.33
CA ASP A 373 -9.93 -26.22 -10.71
C ASP A 373 -10.92 -25.11 -11.14
N LEU A 374 -11.59 -24.46 -10.17
CA LEU A 374 -12.48 -23.32 -10.42
C LEU A 374 -11.72 -22.01 -10.62
N LEU A 375 -10.44 -21.95 -10.20
CA LEU A 375 -9.63 -20.73 -10.19
C LEU A 375 -9.61 -20.00 -11.54
N PRO A 376 -9.37 -20.65 -12.71
CA PRO A 376 -9.35 -19.94 -13.99
C PRO A 376 -10.65 -19.19 -14.29
N SER A 377 -11.80 -19.86 -14.13
CA SER A 377 -13.11 -19.25 -14.34
C SER A 377 -13.40 -18.11 -13.36
N ARG A 378 -12.94 -18.24 -12.11
CA ARG A 378 -13.07 -17.16 -11.13
C ARG A 378 -12.25 -15.94 -11.53
N LEU A 379 -11.03 -16.11 -12.01
CA LEU A 379 -10.19 -14.99 -12.46
C LEU A 379 -10.84 -14.23 -13.62
N GLU A 380 -11.49 -14.92 -14.57
CA GLU A 380 -12.22 -14.27 -15.67
C GLU A 380 -13.37 -13.39 -15.16
N VAL A 381 -14.14 -13.90 -14.20
CA VAL A 381 -15.23 -13.13 -13.56
C VAL A 381 -14.69 -11.87 -12.86
N GLU A 382 -13.59 -12.01 -12.10
CA GLU A 382 -12.99 -10.88 -11.39
C GLU A 382 -12.38 -9.84 -12.34
N ARG A 383 -11.78 -10.25 -13.45
CA ARG A 383 -11.25 -9.33 -14.47
C ARG A 383 -12.35 -8.56 -15.19
N ALA A 384 -13.47 -9.22 -15.48
CA ALA A 384 -14.61 -8.64 -16.18
C ALA A 384 -15.45 -7.68 -15.30
N ALA A 385 -15.24 -7.67 -13.99
CA ALA A 385 -16.01 -6.81 -13.08
C ALA A 385 -15.85 -5.31 -13.39
N THR A 386 -16.90 -4.52 -13.16
CA THR A 386 -16.87 -3.07 -13.41
C THR A 386 -17.16 -2.25 -12.17
N ASP A 387 -17.55 -2.89 -11.07
CA ASP A 387 -18.06 -2.30 -9.83
C ASP A 387 -17.11 -2.46 -8.63
N LYS A 388 -15.98 -3.16 -8.82
CA LYS A 388 -14.96 -3.41 -7.81
C LYS A 388 -13.55 -3.37 -8.38
N GLU A 389 -12.57 -3.17 -7.50
CA GLU A 389 -11.16 -3.17 -7.89
C GLU A 389 -10.69 -4.55 -8.37
N GLY A 390 -11.26 -5.61 -7.80
CA GLY A 390 -10.94 -6.99 -8.10
C GLY A 390 -11.04 -7.84 -6.84
N ALA A 391 -10.15 -8.81 -6.71
CA ALA A 391 -10.15 -9.73 -5.58
C ALA A 391 -8.73 -10.05 -5.06
N VAL A 392 -8.68 -10.47 -3.79
CA VAL A 392 -7.50 -11.12 -3.20
C VAL A 392 -7.85 -12.57 -2.95
N LEU A 393 -7.02 -13.47 -3.47
CA LEU A 393 -7.14 -14.91 -3.35
C LEU A 393 -6.11 -15.42 -2.34
N TYR A 394 -6.58 -16.22 -1.39
CA TYR A 394 -5.74 -16.90 -0.40
C TYR A 394 -5.64 -18.35 -0.84
N LEU A 395 -4.46 -18.77 -1.28
CA LEU A 395 -4.21 -20.15 -1.65
C LEU A 395 -3.92 -20.96 -0.40
N GLU A 396 -4.57 -22.11 -0.25
CA GLU A 396 -4.55 -22.93 0.97
C GLU A 396 -4.23 -24.40 0.64
N ASP A 397 -3.48 -25.08 1.52
CA ASP A 397 -3.24 -26.53 1.42
C ASP A 397 -4.47 -27.35 1.87
N ALA A 398 -4.38 -28.69 1.84
CA ALA A 398 -5.45 -29.59 2.30
C ALA A 398 -5.95 -29.33 3.73
N ARG A 399 -5.11 -28.72 4.57
CA ARG A 399 -5.37 -28.46 5.99
C ARG A 399 -5.82 -27.02 6.23
N GLY A 400 -5.94 -26.20 5.18
CA GLY A 400 -6.23 -24.77 5.29
C GLY A 400 -5.02 -23.91 5.65
N ALA A 401 -3.80 -24.45 5.59
CA ALA A 401 -2.61 -23.66 5.86
C ALA A 401 -2.31 -22.72 4.67
N PRO A 402 -1.87 -21.48 4.92
CA PRO A 402 -1.64 -20.50 3.86
C PRO A 402 -0.45 -20.91 2.98
N VAL A 403 -0.68 -21.01 1.68
CA VAL A 403 0.35 -21.27 0.65
C VAL A 403 0.86 -19.95 0.06
N ALA A 404 -0.06 -19.09 -0.35
CA ALA A 404 0.23 -17.80 -0.97
C ALA A 404 -0.95 -16.83 -0.88
N LEU A 405 -0.68 -15.55 -1.15
CA LEU A 405 -1.72 -14.60 -1.55
C LEU A 405 -1.50 -14.23 -2.99
N VAL A 406 -2.61 -13.98 -3.67
CA VAL A 406 -2.61 -13.45 -5.03
C VAL A 406 -3.64 -12.34 -5.14
N LYS A 407 -3.35 -11.31 -5.92
CA LYS A 407 -4.36 -10.32 -6.35
C LYS A 407 -4.77 -10.58 -7.80
N VAL A 408 -6.02 -10.27 -8.11
CA VAL A 408 -6.51 -10.02 -9.46
C VAL A 408 -7.20 -8.66 -9.45
N LYS A 409 -6.98 -7.87 -10.49
CA LYS A 409 -7.63 -6.57 -10.67
C LYS A 409 -8.58 -6.65 -11.84
N SER A 410 -9.69 -5.91 -11.75
CA SER A 410 -10.59 -5.78 -12.87
C SER A 410 -9.98 -4.92 -13.97
N ASP A 411 -10.25 -5.25 -15.22
CA ASP A 411 -9.77 -4.49 -16.37
C ASP A 411 -10.30 -3.06 -16.32
N PHE A 412 -11.54 -2.90 -15.86
CA PHE A 412 -12.15 -1.59 -15.60
C PHE A 412 -11.31 -0.77 -14.63
N TYR A 413 -10.94 -1.34 -13.48
CA TYR A 413 -10.12 -0.67 -12.48
C TYR A 413 -8.75 -0.26 -13.02
N VAL A 414 -8.07 -1.16 -13.74
CA VAL A 414 -6.73 -0.88 -14.29
C VAL A 414 -6.77 0.30 -15.25
N LYS A 415 -7.76 0.32 -16.17
CA LYS A 415 -7.97 1.43 -17.11
C LYS A 415 -8.33 2.75 -16.40
N ALA A 416 -9.24 2.70 -15.42
CA ALA A 416 -9.62 3.89 -14.66
C ALA A 416 -8.45 4.45 -13.83
N ARG A 417 -7.64 3.58 -13.21
CA ARG A 417 -6.43 3.94 -12.46
C ARG A 417 -5.39 4.60 -13.36
N ARG A 418 -5.14 4.05 -14.56
CA ARG A 418 -4.25 4.65 -15.57
C ARG A 418 -4.73 6.04 -15.99
N THR A 419 -6.04 6.19 -16.20
CA THR A 419 -6.67 7.48 -16.50
C THR A 419 -6.42 8.48 -15.37
N ARG A 420 -6.69 8.10 -14.12
CA ARG A 420 -6.46 8.93 -12.93
C ARG A 420 -5.03 9.43 -12.82
N GLN A 421 -4.06 8.52 -12.90
CA GLN A 421 -2.64 8.86 -12.72
C GLN A 421 -2.17 9.89 -13.76
N MET A 422 -2.50 9.67 -15.04
CA MET A 422 -2.15 10.60 -16.11
C MET A 422 -2.89 11.93 -15.93
N PHE A 423 -4.19 11.90 -15.66
CA PHE A 423 -5.00 13.10 -15.42
C PHE A 423 -4.47 13.93 -14.25
N TRP A 424 -4.14 13.30 -13.12
CA TRP A 424 -3.61 14.00 -11.96
C TRP A 424 -2.26 14.65 -12.26
N ASN A 425 -1.32 13.88 -12.82
CA ASN A 425 0.03 14.37 -13.10
C ASN A 425 0.08 15.49 -14.14
N THR A 426 -0.83 15.48 -15.12
CA THR A 426 -0.81 16.40 -16.27
C THR A 426 -1.74 17.60 -16.11
N ILE A 427 -2.85 17.45 -15.37
CA ILE A 427 -3.89 18.48 -15.25
C ILE A 427 -4.07 18.92 -13.79
N VAL A 428 -4.46 18.01 -12.90
CA VAL A 428 -4.87 18.39 -11.53
C VAL A 428 -3.71 18.99 -10.72
N ASP A 429 -2.56 18.32 -10.67
CA ASP A 429 -1.44 18.76 -9.84
C ASP A 429 -0.80 20.06 -10.36
N PRO A 430 -0.65 20.28 -11.69
CA PRO A 430 -0.31 21.60 -12.23
C PRO A 430 -1.32 22.70 -11.85
N LEU A 431 -2.63 22.42 -11.98
CA LEU A 431 -3.68 23.37 -11.61
C LEU A 431 -3.62 23.76 -10.12
N LEU A 432 -3.43 22.79 -9.23
CA LEU A 432 -3.30 23.02 -7.79
C LEU A 432 -2.04 23.82 -7.41
N ARG A 433 -0.95 23.68 -8.18
CA ARG A 433 0.27 24.50 -8.03
C ARG A 433 0.14 25.92 -8.59
N GLY A 434 -1.06 26.32 -9.01
CA GLY A 434 -1.35 27.65 -9.53
C GLY A 434 -0.82 27.86 -10.93
N ALA A 435 -0.85 26.83 -11.79
CA ALA A 435 -0.68 27.00 -13.24
C ALA A 435 -1.82 27.83 -13.86
N TYR A 436 -2.93 28.03 -13.15
CA TYR A 436 -4.02 28.90 -13.55
C TYR A 436 -3.93 30.25 -12.82
N SER A 437 -3.35 31.27 -13.44
CA SER A 437 -3.52 32.66 -12.99
C SER A 437 -4.01 33.52 -14.14
N ASP A 438 -5.24 34.05 -14.03
CA ASP A 438 -5.83 34.96 -15.03
C ASP A 438 -5.00 36.23 -15.24
N LYS A 439 -4.16 36.58 -14.27
CA LYS A 439 -3.13 37.59 -14.44
C LYS A 439 -1.96 36.97 -15.21
N LYS A 440 -1.92 37.20 -16.52
CA LYS A 440 -0.70 37.09 -17.31
C LYS A 440 0.32 38.09 -16.75
N THR A 441 1.03 37.72 -15.69
CA THR A 441 2.24 38.44 -15.31
C THR A 441 3.27 38.17 -16.42
N PRO A 442 3.81 39.20 -17.08
CA PRO A 442 4.69 39.05 -18.25
C PRO A 442 5.88 38.11 -18.04
N ASP A 443 6.32 37.94 -16.79
CA ASP A 443 7.50 37.14 -16.42
C ASP A 443 7.19 35.73 -15.92
N SER A 444 5.92 35.38 -15.66
CA SER A 444 5.57 34.01 -15.31
C SER A 444 5.04 33.33 -16.56
N GLY A 445 5.91 32.65 -17.31
CA GLY A 445 5.57 31.82 -18.47
C GLY A 445 4.70 30.60 -18.13
N LYS A 446 3.65 30.78 -17.31
CA LYS A 446 2.67 29.77 -16.94
C LYS A 446 1.70 29.63 -18.12
N SER A 447 1.94 28.61 -18.92
CA SER A 447 1.02 28.17 -19.96
C SER A 447 -0.27 27.63 -19.33
N ASP A 448 -1.38 27.73 -20.05
CA ASP A 448 -2.58 26.95 -19.77
C ASP A 448 -2.22 25.46 -19.57
N PRO A 449 -3.05 24.69 -18.83
CA PRO A 449 -2.85 23.25 -18.73
C PRO A 449 -2.69 22.64 -20.11
N ASP A 450 -1.71 21.74 -20.24
CA ASP A 450 -1.43 21.07 -21.52
C ASP A 450 -2.45 19.96 -21.78
N TRP A 451 -3.69 20.36 -22.08
CA TRP A 451 -4.81 19.46 -22.36
C TRP A 451 -4.48 18.51 -23.51
N GLY A 452 -3.87 19.02 -24.58
CA GLY A 452 -3.46 18.21 -25.74
C GLY A 452 -2.36 17.20 -25.39
N GLY A 453 -1.39 17.59 -24.57
CA GLY A 453 -0.38 16.68 -24.05
C GLY A 453 -0.95 15.62 -23.13
N ALA A 454 -1.95 15.95 -22.30
CA ALA A 454 -2.66 14.99 -21.47
C ALA A 454 -3.40 13.94 -22.33
N GLU A 455 -4.12 14.35 -23.37
CA GLU A 455 -4.76 13.43 -24.32
C GLU A 455 -3.74 12.51 -24.99
N LYS A 456 -2.61 13.05 -25.47
CA LYS A 456 -1.54 12.26 -26.11
C LYS A 456 -0.95 11.22 -25.15
N ARG A 457 -0.71 11.59 -23.89
CA ARG A 457 -0.17 10.68 -22.86
C ARG A 457 -1.17 9.59 -22.49
N LEU A 458 -2.46 9.90 -22.43
CA LEU A 458 -3.50 8.88 -22.19
C LEU A 458 -3.57 7.85 -23.32
N ARG A 459 -3.51 8.30 -24.58
CA ARG A 459 -3.48 7.38 -25.74
C ARG A 459 -2.29 6.45 -25.67
N GLN A 460 -1.12 6.98 -25.36
CA GLN A 460 0.09 6.18 -25.20
C GLN A 460 -0.02 5.23 -23.99
N GLY A 461 -0.47 5.73 -22.84
CA GLY A 461 -0.61 4.93 -21.62
C GLY A 461 -1.61 3.77 -21.78
N MET A 462 -2.72 3.97 -22.49
CA MET A 462 -3.67 2.88 -22.80
C MET A 462 -3.08 1.85 -23.76
N LYS A 463 -2.26 2.28 -24.72
CA LYS A 463 -1.53 1.37 -25.62
C LYS A 463 -0.48 0.52 -24.88
N GLU A 464 0.06 1.04 -23.78
CA GLU A 464 1.06 0.38 -22.94
C GLU A 464 0.46 -0.63 -21.94
N LEU A 465 -0.87 -0.70 -21.82
CA LEU A 465 -1.60 -1.69 -21.01
C LEU A 465 -1.57 -3.10 -21.64
N GLN A 466 -0.46 -3.52 -22.22
CA GLN A 466 -0.33 -4.81 -22.92
C GLN A 466 -0.57 -6.02 -22.02
N HIS A 467 -0.51 -5.82 -20.70
CA HIS A 467 -0.88 -6.83 -19.72
C HIS A 467 -2.40 -6.99 -19.60
N VAL A 468 -3.22 -5.98 -19.87
CA VAL A 468 -4.68 -6.11 -19.83
C VAL A 468 -5.15 -6.92 -21.05
N GLY A 469 -5.97 -7.95 -20.82
CA GLY A 469 -6.46 -8.82 -21.88
C GLY A 469 -7.13 -8.06 -23.03
N GLY A 470 -6.74 -8.36 -24.26
CA GLY A 470 -7.29 -7.72 -25.47
C GLY A 470 -6.79 -6.30 -25.76
N CYS A 471 -5.74 -5.82 -25.07
CA CYS A 471 -5.18 -4.49 -25.29
C CYS A 471 -4.76 -4.24 -26.75
N ASP A 472 -4.14 -5.22 -27.41
CA ASP A 472 -3.73 -5.15 -28.80
C ASP A 472 -4.89 -4.86 -29.76
N MET A 473 -6.08 -5.38 -29.46
CA MET A 473 -7.30 -5.17 -30.23
C MET A 473 -8.07 -3.90 -29.82
N HIS A 474 -8.11 -3.57 -28.53
CA HIS A 474 -9.07 -2.59 -28.00
C HIS A 474 -8.45 -1.31 -27.42
N TRP A 475 -7.12 -1.15 -27.40
CA TRP A 475 -6.49 0.03 -26.76
C TRP A 475 -6.98 1.37 -27.31
N GLN A 476 -7.38 1.44 -28.58
CA GLN A 476 -7.90 2.66 -29.20
C GLN A 476 -9.24 3.07 -28.60
N GLU A 477 -10.16 2.11 -28.42
CA GLU A 477 -11.46 2.33 -27.79
C GLU A 477 -11.28 2.78 -26.34
N TRP A 478 -10.37 2.14 -25.61
CA TRP A 478 -10.04 2.51 -24.23
C TRP A 478 -9.43 3.91 -24.15
N ALA A 479 -8.57 4.26 -25.10
CA ALA A 479 -7.98 5.58 -25.21
C ALA A 479 -9.03 6.66 -25.51
N GLU A 480 -10.01 6.38 -26.37
CA GLU A 480 -11.11 7.33 -26.63
C GLU A 480 -11.97 7.54 -25.38
N VAL A 481 -12.24 6.51 -24.58
CA VAL A 481 -12.94 6.67 -23.30
C VAL A 481 -12.17 7.58 -22.34
N ALA A 482 -10.85 7.36 -22.19
CA ALA A 482 -10.01 8.16 -21.30
C ALA A 482 -9.83 9.61 -21.79
N VAL A 483 -9.68 9.80 -23.09
CA VAL A 483 -9.59 11.13 -23.71
C VAL A 483 -10.94 11.85 -23.61
N GLY A 484 -12.05 11.14 -23.81
CA GLY A 484 -13.40 11.67 -23.58
C GLY A 484 -13.58 12.21 -22.16
N PHE A 485 -13.02 11.53 -21.14
CA PHE A 485 -13.03 12.02 -19.76
C PHE A 485 -12.29 13.36 -19.61
N ILE A 486 -11.12 13.52 -20.22
CA ILE A 486 -10.37 14.79 -20.19
C ILE A 486 -11.17 15.91 -20.86
N ARG A 487 -11.77 15.64 -22.02
CA ARG A 487 -12.58 16.62 -22.77
C ARG A 487 -13.81 17.04 -21.99
N TRP A 488 -14.50 16.07 -21.38
CA TRP A 488 -15.62 16.31 -20.48
C TRP A 488 -15.20 17.17 -19.29
N PHE A 489 -14.13 16.79 -18.59
CA PHE A 489 -13.64 17.55 -17.44
C PHE A 489 -13.22 18.98 -17.82
N LYS A 490 -12.60 19.16 -18.99
CA LYS A 490 -12.26 20.48 -19.52
C LYS A 490 -13.51 21.32 -19.78
N ALA A 491 -14.56 20.75 -20.37
CA ALA A 491 -15.82 21.46 -20.62
C ALA A 491 -16.47 21.91 -19.30
N GLU A 492 -16.52 21.04 -18.30
CA GLU A 492 -16.98 21.36 -16.95
C GLU A 492 -16.12 22.47 -16.32
N PHE A 493 -14.80 22.38 -16.44
CA PHE A 493 -13.87 23.39 -15.93
C PHE A 493 -14.07 24.76 -16.59
N ASP A 494 -14.16 24.80 -17.92
CA ASP A 494 -14.29 26.04 -18.68
C ASP A 494 -15.63 26.76 -18.41
N ALA A 495 -16.70 26.02 -18.13
CA ALA A 495 -18.02 26.57 -17.81
C ALA A 495 -18.13 27.25 -16.43
N LEU A 496 -17.13 27.07 -15.57
CA LEU A 496 -17.13 27.56 -14.20
C LEU A 496 -16.32 28.85 -14.03
N ASP A 497 -16.67 29.64 -13.01
CA ASP A 497 -15.85 30.77 -12.53
C ASP A 497 -14.61 30.30 -11.77
N GLU A 498 -13.67 31.21 -11.48
CA GLU A 498 -12.38 30.88 -10.83
C GLU A 498 -12.55 30.14 -9.49
N VAL A 499 -13.54 30.54 -8.68
CA VAL A 499 -13.78 29.95 -7.36
C VAL A 499 -14.28 28.51 -7.52
N LYS A 500 -15.26 28.31 -8.39
CA LYS A 500 -15.81 26.98 -8.67
C LYS A 500 -14.82 26.05 -9.37
N ARG A 501 -13.93 26.57 -10.22
CA ARG A 501 -12.82 25.81 -10.82
C ARG A 501 -11.90 25.23 -9.76
N LYS A 502 -11.51 26.02 -8.75
CA LYS A 502 -10.69 25.52 -7.62
C LYS A 502 -11.39 24.39 -6.87
N VAL A 503 -12.69 24.53 -6.61
CA VAL A 503 -13.50 23.48 -5.98
C VAL A 503 -13.57 22.22 -6.85
N LEU A 504 -13.76 22.36 -8.16
CA LEU A 504 -13.79 21.23 -9.09
C LEU A 504 -12.44 20.50 -9.13
N VAL A 505 -11.32 21.22 -9.16
CA VAL A 505 -9.97 20.61 -9.17
C VAL A 505 -9.68 19.87 -7.86
N LEU A 506 -10.05 20.45 -6.71
CA LEU A 506 -9.94 19.77 -5.41
C LEU A 506 -10.83 18.52 -5.37
N LYS A 507 -12.09 18.62 -5.84
CA LYS A 507 -12.97 17.46 -5.99
C LYS A 507 -12.34 16.40 -6.91
N ALA A 508 -11.73 16.78 -8.03
CA ALA A 508 -11.09 15.84 -8.94
C ALA A 508 -9.86 15.13 -8.32
N ARG A 509 -9.20 15.79 -7.35
CA ARG A 509 -8.09 15.22 -6.58
C ARG A 509 -8.58 14.27 -5.49
N ASP A 510 -9.55 14.70 -4.71
CA ASP A 510 -9.98 14.01 -3.48
C ASP A 510 -11.09 12.97 -3.74
N LYS A 511 -11.85 13.18 -4.82
CA LYS A 511 -13.08 12.46 -5.20
C LYS A 511 -13.03 11.96 -6.65
N PHE A 512 -11.88 11.43 -7.09
CA PHE A 512 -11.73 10.97 -8.48
C PHE A 512 -12.79 9.95 -8.86
N GLY A 513 -13.08 8.96 -8.01
CA GLY A 513 -14.05 7.91 -8.33
C GLY A 513 -15.45 8.46 -8.59
N THR A 514 -15.90 9.41 -7.77
CA THR A 514 -17.15 10.15 -7.97
C THR A 514 -17.13 10.91 -9.29
N VAL A 515 -16.07 11.68 -9.57
CA VAL A 515 -15.96 12.50 -10.78
C VAL A 515 -15.91 11.63 -12.05
N TYR A 516 -15.19 10.51 -12.00
CA TYR A 516 -15.08 9.56 -13.12
C TYR A 516 -16.38 8.82 -13.37
N ARG A 517 -17.09 8.37 -12.32
CA ARG A 517 -18.43 7.79 -12.43
C ARG A 517 -19.42 8.77 -13.06
N ASP A 518 -19.41 10.03 -12.63
CA ASP A 518 -20.34 11.04 -13.16
C ASP A 518 -20.13 11.22 -14.68
N TYR A 519 -18.88 11.20 -15.17
CA TYR A 519 -18.56 11.13 -16.59
C TYR A 519 -19.10 9.86 -17.25
N CYS A 520 -18.79 8.67 -16.70
CA CYS A 520 -19.25 7.41 -17.28
C CYS A 520 -20.77 7.36 -17.41
N ARG A 521 -21.50 7.86 -16.41
CA ARG A 521 -22.96 7.96 -16.44
C ARG A 521 -23.46 8.87 -17.55
N GLN A 522 -22.89 10.07 -17.70
CA GLN A 522 -23.31 11.00 -18.76
C GLN A 522 -22.98 10.47 -20.16
N ALA A 523 -21.88 9.73 -20.30
CA ALA A 523 -21.44 9.12 -21.55
C ALA A 523 -22.06 7.73 -21.82
N ASN A 524 -22.94 7.22 -20.93
CA ASN A 524 -23.51 5.87 -21.01
C ASN A 524 -22.43 4.77 -21.14
N LEU A 525 -21.37 4.88 -20.34
CA LEU A 525 -20.23 3.96 -20.30
C LEU A 525 -20.30 3.05 -19.06
N PRO A 526 -19.63 1.88 -19.09
CA PRO A 526 -19.52 1.01 -17.93
C PRO A 526 -19.02 1.75 -16.67
N GLY A 527 -19.57 1.36 -15.51
CA GLY A 527 -19.26 1.96 -14.21
C GLY A 527 -20.04 3.23 -13.87
N GLY A 528 -20.91 3.74 -14.76
CA GLY A 528 -21.80 4.88 -14.47
C GLY A 528 -22.86 4.61 -13.40
N ASP A 529 -23.20 3.33 -13.19
CA ASP A 529 -24.22 2.87 -12.23
C ASP A 529 -23.65 2.59 -10.83
N ASN A 530 -22.32 2.62 -10.67
CA ASN A 530 -21.62 2.29 -9.42
C ASN A 530 -21.89 3.26 -8.26
#